data_AF-B4CV74-F1
#
_entry.id   AF-B4CV74-F1
#
_cell.length_a   1.000
_cell.length_b   1.000
_cell.length_c   1.000
_cell.angle_alpha   90.00
_cell.angle_beta   90.00
_cell.angle_gamma   90.00
#
_symmetry.space_group_name_H-M   'P 1'
#
loop_
_entity.id
_entity.type
_entity.pdbx_description
1 polymer ?
#
loop_
_entity_poly.entity_id
_entity_poly.type
_entity_poly.pdbx_seq_one_letter_code
_entity_poly.pdbx_strand_id
1 'polypeptide(L)'
;MSRIVSAAGALVDRIKINAVWRECRDGRALWIKQRRWTARPVMACANRFFRLAGNPIQALDQIAMWQRWEVECFLQLHGGEFRAFAEGASAVAAEEVPGKNLSYHLDNGTLTPRMLEAAARELRRAHAAECATFRGPWSHGDPHAGNFVYDAATDRARLIDFEVMHHPTIRADERQADDLLIFLQDMVGRIAAEQWLPSAGRFLEGYGRPEIVALLRKKLVVPRGLPRVWWAVRTTYLNTAELKRRIGALRERI
;
A
#
# COMPACT_ATOMS: atom_id res chain seq x y z
N MET A 1 -2.57 11.87 -26.02
CA MET A 1 -2.19 11.70 -24.59
C MET A 1 -0.87 12.41 -24.41
N SER A 2 -0.81 13.46 -23.57
CA SER A 2 0.28 14.44 -23.63
C SER A 2 1.60 13.86 -23.09
N ARG A 3 2.70 14.16 -23.79
CA ARG A 3 4.09 13.80 -23.45
C ARG A 3 4.48 14.19 -22.01
N ILE A 4 3.73 15.09 -21.36
CA ILE A 4 3.94 15.57 -19.99
C ILE A 4 3.61 14.48 -18.96
N VAL A 5 2.57 13.65 -19.19
CA VAL A 5 2.19 12.58 -18.25
C VAL A 5 3.21 11.44 -18.29
N SER A 6 3.74 11.11 -19.48
CA SER A 6 4.78 10.10 -19.65
C SER A 6 6.15 10.58 -19.11
N ALA A 7 6.50 11.85 -19.32
CA ALA A 7 7.70 12.45 -18.73
C ALA A 7 7.61 12.57 -17.19
N ALA A 8 6.43 12.87 -16.64
CA ALA A 8 6.20 12.90 -15.21
C ALA A 8 6.28 11.50 -14.58
N GLY A 9 5.74 10.46 -15.23
CA GLY A 9 5.89 9.06 -14.79
C GLY A 9 7.35 8.60 -14.73
N ALA A 10 8.12 8.87 -15.79
CA ALA A 10 9.55 8.53 -15.84
C ALA A 10 10.42 9.34 -14.85
N LEU A 11 10.00 10.56 -14.50
CA LEU A 11 10.66 11.38 -13.48
C LEU A 11 10.31 10.89 -12.06
N VAL A 12 9.07 10.45 -11.83
CA VAL A 12 8.61 9.88 -10.55
C VAL A 12 9.30 8.54 -10.26
N ASP A 13 9.47 7.67 -11.25
CA ASP A 13 10.23 6.41 -11.12
C ASP A 13 11.72 6.63 -10.79
N ARG A 14 12.26 7.79 -11.17
CA ARG A 14 13.65 8.21 -10.86
C ARG A 14 13.80 8.79 -9.46
N ILE A 15 12.73 9.22 -8.81
CA ILE A 15 12.76 9.74 -7.44
C ILE A 15 12.63 8.55 -6.48
N LYS A 16 13.64 7.68 -6.48
CA LYS A 16 13.74 6.62 -5.47
C LYS A 16 14.23 7.24 -4.16
N ILE A 17 13.32 7.39 -3.20
CA ILE A 17 13.64 7.86 -1.83
C ILE A 17 14.57 6.89 -1.09
N ASN A 18 14.57 5.62 -1.49
CA ASN A 18 15.42 4.57 -0.93
C ASN A 18 16.27 3.88 -2.00
N ALA A 19 17.47 3.46 -1.63
CA ALA A 19 18.17 2.38 -2.29
C ALA A 19 17.75 1.07 -1.59
N VAL A 20 17.45 0.03 -2.37
CA VAL A 20 17.07 -1.29 -1.86
C VAL A 20 17.95 -2.33 -2.51
N TRP A 21 18.56 -3.19 -1.72
CA TRP A 21 19.34 -4.33 -2.20
C TRP A 21 19.20 -5.52 -1.27
N ARG A 22 19.54 -6.69 -1.80
CA ARG A 22 19.46 -7.96 -1.08
C ARG A 22 20.85 -8.36 -0.60
N GLU A 23 20.95 -8.77 0.66
CA GLU A 23 22.16 -9.34 1.24
C GLU A 23 21.85 -10.69 1.90
N CYS A 24 22.87 -11.53 2.06
CA CYS A 24 22.77 -12.74 2.87
C CYS A 24 23.72 -12.60 4.06
N ARG A 25 23.19 -12.68 5.29
CA ARG A 25 23.97 -12.60 6.54
C ARG A 25 23.57 -13.75 7.45
N ASP A 26 24.55 -14.49 7.95
CA ASP A 26 24.34 -15.66 8.83
C ASP A 26 23.33 -16.67 8.26
N GLY A 27 23.39 -16.91 6.94
CA GLY A 27 22.49 -17.82 6.23
C GLY A 27 21.06 -17.28 6.01
N ARG A 28 20.81 -16.00 6.32
CA ARG A 28 19.50 -15.36 6.18
C ARG A 28 19.52 -14.30 5.10
N ALA A 29 18.53 -14.33 4.22
CA ALA A 29 18.34 -13.29 3.21
C ALA A 29 17.68 -12.06 3.83
N LEU A 30 18.28 -10.90 3.63
CA LEU A 30 17.83 -9.61 4.13
C LEU A 30 17.60 -8.65 2.96
N TRP A 31 16.55 -7.86 3.03
CA TRP A 31 16.37 -6.65 2.24
C TRP A 31 16.86 -5.46 3.04
N ILE A 32 17.89 -4.79 2.53
CA ILE A 32 18.42 -3.56 3.12
C ILE A 32 17.81 -2.39 2.37
N LYS A 33 17.13 -1.53 3.11
CA LYS A 33 16.45 -0.33 2.63
C LYS A 33 17.17 0.87 3.21
N GLN A 34 17.92 1.59 2.38
CA GLN A 34 18.68 2.77 2.80
C GLN A 34 18.05 4.05 2.27
N ARG A 35 17.76 4.97 3.17
CA ARG A 35 17.25 6.29 2.88
C ARG A 35 18.34 7.13 2.20
N ARG A 36 18.01 7.71 1.05
CA ARG A 36 18.92 8.63 0.35
C ARG A 36 18.89 10.01 1.00
N TRP A 37 20.00 10.76 0.89
CA TRP A 37 20.06 12.13 1.39
C TRP A 37 19.05 13.07 0.70
N THR A 38 18.71 12.79 -0.57
CA THR A 38 17.69 13.52 -1.33
C THR A 38 16.26 13.20 -0.90
N ALA A 39 16.04 12.19 -0.05
CA ALA A 39 14.70 11.73 0.28
C ALA A 39 13.92 12.75 1.12
N ARG A 40 14.58 13.46 2.03
CA ARG A 40 13.92 14.44 2.90
C ARG A 40 13.20 15.57 2.14
N PRO A 41 13.85 16.31 1.21
CA PRO A 41 13.15 17.35 0.45
C PRO A 41 12.02 16.78 -0.42
N VAL A 42 12.20 15.58 -0.99
CA VAL A 42 11.15 14.89 -1.76
C VAL A 42 9.94 14.59 -0.87
N MET A 43 10.15 14.00 0.30
CA MET A 43 9.06 13.67 1.24
C MET A 43 8.38 14.93 1.77
N ALA A 44 9.11 16.03 1.99
CA ALA A 44 8.50 17.30 2.38
C ALA A 44 7.56 17.84 1.30
N CYS A 45 7.95 17.75 0.02
CA CYS A 45 7.10 18.08 -1.11
C CYS A 45 5.88 17.15 -1.21
N ALA A 46 6.07 15.84 -1.06
CA ALA A 46 5.00 14.85 -1.05
C ALA A 46 3.98 15.14 0.07
N ASN A 47 4.45 15.40 1.29
CA ASN A 47 3.61 15.76 2.43
C ASN A 47 2.82 17.05 2.19
N ARG A 48 3.43 18.05 1.53
CA ARG A 48 2.70 19.27 1.14
C ARG A 48 1.61 18.95 0.12
N PHE A 49 1.90 18.12 -0.87
CA PHE A 49 0.92 17.67 -1.85
C PHE A 49 -0.22 16.89 -1.19
N PHE A 50 0.08 15.94 -0.29
CA PHE A 50 -0.92 15.16 0.44
C PHE A 50 -1.86 16.06 1.23
N ARG A 51 -1.34 17.06 1.95
CA ARG A 51 -2.17 18.05 2.66
C ARG A 51 -3.08 18.82 1.71
N LEU A 52 -2.55 19.32 0.59
CA LEU A 52 -3.34 20.06 -0.39
C LEU A 52 -4.38 19.19 -1.10
N ALA A 53 -4.10 17.90 -1.26
CA ALA A 53 -5.02 16.91 -1.81
C ALA A 53 -5.99 16.32 -0.77
N GLY A 54 -5.93 16.76 0.50
CA GLY A 54 -6.75 16.23 1.59
C GLY A 54 -6.52 14.73 1.85
N ASN A 55 -5.34 14.21 1.51
CA ASN A 55 -4.99 12.81 1.67
C ASN A 55 -4.60 12.52 3.14
N PRO A 56 -5.20 11.53 3.80
CA PRO A 56 -5.02 11.26 5.24
C PRO A 56 -3.67 10.67 5.65
N ILE A 57 -2.63 10.73 4.81
CA ILE A 57 -1.34 10.09 5.04
C ILE A 57 -0.19 11.10 5.07
N GLN A 58 0.91 10.68 5.68
CA GLN A 58 2.19 11.37 5.69
C GLN A 58 3.33 10.40 5.40
N ALA A 59 4.28 10.84 4.58
CA ALA A 59 5.59 10.23 4.44
C ALA A 59 6.48 10.61 5.62
N LEU A 60 7.22 9.64 6.15
CA LEU A 60 8.07 9.80 7.33
C LEU A 60 9.42 10.44 6.94
N ASP A 61 9.47 11.76 6.97
CA ASP A 61 10.63 12.54 6.51
C ASP A 61 11.81 12.54 7.50
N GLN A 62 11.56 12.24 8.78
CA GLN A 62 12.57 12.06 9.80
C GLN A 62 13.08 10.61 9.81
N ILE A 63 14.37 10.43 9.55
CA ILE A 63 15.00 9.10 9.41
C ILE A 63 14.77 8.21 10.63
N ALA A 64 15.01 8.73 11.84
CA ALA A 64 14.84 7.94 13.07
C ALA A 64 13.37 7.53 13.31
N MET A 65 12.41 8.37 12.94
CA MET A 65 10.99 8.04 13.03
C MET A 65 10.61 6.98 12.01
N TRP A 66 11.11 7.11 10.78
CA TRP A 66 10.93 6.11 9.74
C TRP A 66 11.54 4.76 10.12
N GLN A 67 12.79 4.70 10.57
CA GLN A 67 13.44 3.45 10.98
C GLN A 67 12.65 2.74 12.07
N ARG A 68 12.22 3.48 13.10
CA ARG A 68 11.39 2.92 14.17
C ARG A 68 10.08 2.37 13.62
N TRP A 69 9.35 3.16 12.84
CA TRP A 69 8.05 2.76 12.29
C TRP A 69 8.14 1.53 11.38
N GLU A 70 9.12 1.51 10.46
CA GLU A 70 9.32 0.38 9.55
C GLU A 70 9.62 -0.91 10.32
N VAL A 71 10.54 -0.84 11.29
CA VAL A 71 10.93 -1.99 12.11
C VAL A 71 9.79 -2.45 13.02
N GLU A 72 9.12 -1.51 13.70
CA GLU A 72 8.00 -1.80 14.59
C GLU A 72 6.84 -2.46 13.82
N CYS A 73 6.44 -1.90 12.68
CA CYS A 73 5.40 -2.50 11.83
C CYS A 73 5.80 -3.89 11.34
N PHE A 74 7.03 -4.06 10.87
CA PHE A 74 7.49 -5.36 10.39
C PHE A 74 7.49 -6.41 11.51
N LEU A 75 8.07 -6.10 12.67
CA LEU A 75 8.12 -7.00 13.82
C LEU A 75 6.73 -7.26 14.41
N GLN A 76 5.83 -6.27 14.43
CA GLN A 76 4.47 -6.44 14.88
C GLN A 76 3.71 -7.44 14.01
N LEU A 77 3.92 -7.40 12.69
CA LEU A 77 3.19 -8.27 11.76
C LEU A 77 3.85 -9.65 11.59
N HIS A 78 5.17 -9.73 11.72
CA HIS A 78 5.99 -10.87 11.29
C HIS A 78 7.04 -11.33 12.30
N GLY A 79 7.21 -10.63 13.44
CA GLY A 79 8.31 -10.83 14.38
C GLY A 79 8.36 -12.19 15.09
N GLY A 80 7.28 -12.98 15.01
CA GLY A 80 7.29 -14.38 15.46
C GLY A 80 8.06 -15.32 14.53
N GLU A 81 8.26 -14.93 13.27
CA GLU A 81 8.92 -15.75 12.23
C GLU A 81 10.17 -15.07 11.66
N PHE A 82 10.17 -13.73 11.57
CA PHE A 82 11.17 -12.95 10.84
C PHE A 82 11.80 -11.86 11.71
N ARG A 83 12.97 -11.39 11.30
CA ARG A 83 13.70 -10.30 11.99
C ARG A 83 13.71 -9.02 11.16
N ALA A 84 13.69 -7.88 11.86
CA ALA A 84 13.98 -6.58 11.29
C ALA A 84 14.69 -5.69 12.33
N PHE A 85 15.54 -4.78 11.88
CA PHE A 85 16.28 -3.85 12.74
C PHE A 85 16.72 -2.61 11.96
N ALA A 86 16.92 -1.52 12.70
CA ALA A 86 17.56 -0.34 12.14
C ALA A 86 19.04 -0.64 11.87
N GLU A 87 19.53 -0.24 10.70
CA GLU A 87 20.90 -0.43 10.28
C GLU A 87 21.58 0.92 10.02
N GLY A 88 22.64 1.19 10.80
CA GLY A 88 23.36 2.45 10.74
C GLY A 88 22.46 3.68 10.92
N ALA A 89 22.91 4.80 10.38
CA ALA A 89 22.24 6.09 10.55
C ALA A 89 21.02 6.30 9.63
N SER A 90 20.83 5.47 8.60
CA SER A 90 19.83 5.73 7.56
C SER A 90 19.28 4.51 6.84
N ALA A 91 19.42 3.30 7.39
CA ALA A 91 18.87 2.10 6.78
C ALA A 91 18.01 1.27 7.73
N VAL A 92 17.20 0.40 7.16
CA VAL A 92 16.48 -0.68 7.84
C VAL A 92 16.82 -1.98 7.13
N ALA A 93 17.08 -3.01 7.90
CA ALA A 93 17.24 -4.38 7.43
C ALA A 93 16.01 -5.17 7.86
N ALA A 94 15.42 -5.93 6.94
CA ALA A 94 14.34 -6.86 7.24
C ALA A 94 14.58 -8.19 6.52
N GLU A 95 14.28 -9.31 7.19
CA GLU A 95 14.35 -10.62 6.56
C GLU A 95 13.37 -10.73 5.38
N GLU A 96 13.85 -11.37 4.33
CA GLU A 96 13.05 -11.65 3.14
C GLU A 96 11.90 -12.60 3.50
N VAL A 97 10.66 -12.10 3.33
CA VAL A 97 9.47 -12.94 3.46
C VAL A 97 9.32 -13.81 2.21
N PRO A 98 8.90 -15.08 2.33
CA PRO A 98 8.76 -15.97 1.19
C PRO A 98 7.61 -15.54 0.28
N GLY A 99 7.80 -15.72 -1.03
CA GLY A 99 6.76 -15.51 -2.03
C GLY A 99 7.10 -14.47 -3.08
N LYS A 100 6.08 -13.98 -3.80
CA LYS A 100 6.19 -12.93 -4.80
C LYS A 100 5.12 -11.86 -4.58
N ASN A 101 5.46 -10.62 -4.91
CA ASN A 101 4.54 -9.50 -4.76
C ASN A 101 3.31 -9.69 -5.66
N LEU A 102 2.12 -9.27 -5.23
CA LEU A 102 0.92 -9.39 -6.07
C LEU A 102 1.03 -8.54 -7.35
N SER A 103 1.82 -7.47 -7.34
CA SER A 103 2.19 -6.73 -8.55
C SER A 103 2.84 -7.63 -9.61
N TYR A 104 3.72 -8.55 -9.22
CA TYR A 104 4.31 -9.53 -10.15
C TYR A 104 3.21 -10.38 -10.79
N HIS A 105 2.25 -10.86 -9.99
CA HIS A 105 1.17 -11.69 -10.51
C HIS A 105 0.21 -10.92 -11.42
N LEU A 106 -0.07 -9.66 -11.10
CA LEU A 106 -0.84 -8.75 -11.95
C LEU A 106 -0.15 -8.53 -13.30
N ASP A 107 1.12 -8.14 -13.28
CA ASP A 107 1.86 -7.76 -14.48
C ASP A 107 2.10 -8.96 -15.41
N ASN A 108 2.12 -10.17 -14.86
CA ASN A 108 2.27 -11.42 -15.62
C ASN A 108 0.92 -12.13 -15.91
N GLY A 109 -0.22 -11.54 -15.54
CA GLY A 109 -1.54 -12.15 -15.78
C GLY A 109 -1.79 -13.48 -15.04
N THR A 110 -1.07 -13.71 -13.93
CA THR A 110 -1.16 -14.94 -13.11
C THR A 110 -1.88 -14.74 -11.78
N LEU A 111 -2.45 -13.55 -11.56
CA LEU A 111 -3.24 -13.26 -10.36
C LEU A 111 -4.48 -14.15 -10.31
N THR A 112 -4.72 -14.79 -9.16
CA THR A 112 -5.88 -15.65 -8.94
C THR A 112 -6.81 -15.09 -7.86
N PRO A 113 -8.10 -15.50 -7.82
CA PRO A 113 -9.01 -15.14 -6.73
C PRO A 113 -8.46 -15.51 -5.35
N ARG A 114 -7.79 -16.66 -5.23
CA ARG A 114 -7.21 -17.15 -3.98
C ARG A 114 -6.13 -16.21 -3.43
N MET A 115 -5.30 -15.64 -4.30
CA MET A 115 -4.28 -14.65 -3.91
C MET A 115 -4.93 -13.37 -3.36
N LEU A 116 -6.03 -12.92 -3.96
CA LEU A 116 -6.79 -11.76 -3.48
C LEU A 116 -7.43 -12.03 -2.12
N GLU A 117 -8.01 -13.21 -1.93
CA GLU A 117 -8.56 -13.62 -0.64
C GLU A 117 -7.46 -13.71 0.43
N ALA A 118 -6.27 -14.22 0.10
CA ALA A 118 -5.13 -14.26 1.01
C ALA A 118 -4.65 -12.85 1.39
N ALA A 119 -4.56 -11.93 0.43
CA ALA A 119 -4.24 -10.51 0.67
C ALA A 119 -5.26 -9.86 1.62
N ALA A 120 -6.54 -10.11 1.37
CA ALA A 120 -7.62 -9.56 2.17
C ALA A 120 -7.62 -10.08 3.62
N ARG A 121 -7.39 -11.39 3.80
CA ARG A 121 -7.22 -12.00 5.13
C ARG A 121 -6.03 -11.41 5.87
N GLU A 122 -4.91 -11.21 5.17
CA GLU A 122 -3.71 -10.59 5.75
C GLU A 122 -3.98 -9.14 6.17
N LEU A 123 -4.63 -8.34 5.32
CA LEU A 123 -4.96 -6.96 5.66
C LEU A 123 -5.94 -6.89 6.84
N ARG A 124 -6.94 -7.79 6.88
CA ARG A 124 -7.85 -7.92 8.04
C ARG A 124 -7.08 -8.26 9.32
N ARG A 125 -6.16 -9.23 9.26
CA ARG A 125 -5.32 -9.63 10.39
C ARG A 125 -4.48 -8.44 10.87
N ALA A 126 -3.82 -7.74 9.96
CA ALA A 126 -3.00 -6.57 10.29
C ALA A 126 -3.84 -5.45 10.92
N HIS A 127 -5.02 -5.18 10.37
CA HIS A 127 -5.97 -4.19 10.91
C HIS A 127 -6.50 -4.53 12.32
N ALA A 128 -6.42 -5.78 12.75
CA ALA A 128 -6.80 -6.18 14.10
C ALA A 128 -5.66 -6.02 15.12
N ALA A 129 -4.42 -5.77 14.66
CA ALA A 129 -3.28 -5.62 15.54
C ALA A 129 -3.30 -4.26 16.24
N GLU A 130 -3.02 -4.25 17.55
CA GLU A 130 -2.88 -3.02 18.33
C GLU A 130 -1.58 -2.29 17.98
N CYS A 131 -1.67 -0.98 17.74
CA CYS A 131 -0.54 -0.15 17.35
C CYS A 131 -0.35 1.00 18.36
N ALA A 132 0.82 1.04 19.01
CA ALA A 132 1.14 2.08 19.99
C ALA A 132 1.07 3.50 19.39
N THR A 133 1.59 3.67 18.17
CA THR A 133 1.59 4.95 17.44
C THR A 133 0.16 5.48 17.20
N PHE A 134 -0.79 4.57 16.94
CA PHE A 134 -2.19 4.94 16.73
C PHE A 134 -3.04 4.89 18.00
N ARG A 135 -2.50 4.36 19.10
CA ARG A 135 -3.23 4.06 20.34
C ARG A 135 -4.52 3.28 20.06
N GLY A 136 -4.41 2.27 19.20
CA GLY A 136 -5.54 1.49 18.72
C GLY A 136 -5.18 0.67 17.48
N PRO A 137 -6.19 0.21 16.73
CA PRO A 137 -6.00 -0.70 15.61
C PRO A 137 -5.09 -0.13 14.51
N TRP A 138 -4.21 -0.98 13.99
CA TRP A 138 -3.23 -0.65 12.97
C TRP A 138 -3.85 -0.37 11.60
N SER A 139 -3.13 0.39 10.78
CA SER A 139 -3.40 0.64 9.36
C SER A 139 -2.09 0.90 8.62
N HIS A 140 -2.05 0.61 7.32
CA HIS A 140 -0.84 0.62 6.50
C HIS A 140 -0.53 2.00 5.89
N GLY A 141 -1.54 2.68 5.33
CA GLY A 141 -1.39 3.96 4.63
C GLY A 141 -1.03 3.86 3.15
N ASP A 142 -0.54 2.71 2.68
CA ASP A 142 -0.27 2.47 1.25
C ASP A 142 -0.26 0.99 0.82
N PRO A 143 -1.31 0.20 1.13
CA PRO A 143 -1.34 -1.23 0.82
C PRO A 143 -1.74 -1.45 -0.65
N HIS A 144 -0.87 -1.09 -1.59
CA HIS A 144 -1.04 -1.46 -3.01
C HIS A 144 -0.51 -2.88 -3.28
N ALA A 145 -0.80 -3.48 -4.45
CA ALA A 145 -0.44 -4.87 -4.75
C ALA A 145 1.07 -5.14 -4.73
N GLY A 146 1.89 -4.09 -4.85
CA GLY A 146 3.33 -4.17 -4.67
C GLY A 146 3.75 -4.44 -3.22
N ASN A 147 2.89 -4.16 -2.23
CA ASN A 147 3.21 -4.30 -0.80
C ASN A 147 2.62 -5.56 -0.18
N PHE A 148 2.02 -6.44 -0.99
CA PHE A 148 1.58 -7.77 -0.57
C PHE A 148 2.47 -8.84 -1.21
N VAL A 149 3.20 -9.60 -0.40
CA VAL A 149 3.96 -10.79 -0.85
C VAL A 149 3.12 -12.03 -0.62
N TYR A 150 2.78 -12.75 -1.69
CA TYR A 150 2.03 -14.00 -1.63
C TYR A 150 2.97 -15.20 -1.72
N ASP A 151 2.89 -16.05 -0.71
CA ASP A 151 3.55 -17.34 -0.66
C ASP A 151 2.59 -18.46 -1.09
N ALA A 152 2.87 -19.05 -2.26
CA ALA A 152 2.06 -20.14 -2.79
C ALA A 152 2.17 -21.44 -1.97
N ALA A 153 3.27 -21.66 -1.25
CA ALA A 153 3.47 -22.87 -0.47
C ALA A 153 2.57 -22.91 0.76
N THR A 154 2.32 -21.74 1.36
CA THR A 154 1.50 -21.60 2.57
C THR A 154 0.15 -20.93 2.35
N ASP A 155 -0.15 -20.49 1.11
CA ASP A 155 -1.35 -19.72 0.77
C ASP A 155 -1.56 -18.50 1.67
N ARG A 156 -0.45 -17.82 1.97
CA ARG A 156 -0.42 -16.66 2.87
C ARG A 156 0.12 -15.45 2.13
N ALA A 157 -0.60 -14.34 2.25
CA ALA A 157 -0.05 -13.03 1.92
C ALA A 157 0.60 -12.40 3.16
N ARG A 158 1.62 -11.57 2.95
CA ARG A 158 2.28 -10.77 3.99
C ARG A 158 2.43 -9.34 3.51
N LEU A 159 2.11 -8.39 4.39
CA LEU A 159 2.32 -6.97 4.12
C LEU A 159 3.78 -6.58 4.34
N ILE A 160 4.33 -5.74 3.46
CA ILE A 160 5.69 -5.20 3.56
C ILE A 160 5.67 -3.71 3.22
N ASP A 161 6.79 -3.03 3.44
CA ASP A 161 7.03 -1.65 3.01
C ASP A 161 6.13 -0.60 3.71
N PHE A 162 6.60 -0.04 4.83
CA PHE A 162 5.81 0.84 5.71
C PHE A 162 6.24 2.31 5.62
N GLU A 163 6.51 2.81 4.42
CA GLU A 163 7.09 4.15 4.17
C GLU A 163 6.24 5.33 4.61
N VAL A 164 4.93 5.15 4.57
CA VAL A 164 3.95 6.15 4.95
C VAL A 164 3.13 5.65 6.12
N MET A 165 2.48 6.59 6.80
CA MET A 165 1.48 6.28 7.80
C MET A 165 0.28 7.20 7.61
N HIS A 166 -0.89 6.75 8.00
CA HIS A 166 -2.02 7.65 8.22
C HIS A 166 -1.73 8.63 9.35
N HIS A 167 -2.41 9.78 9.34
CA HIS A 167 -2.39 10.68 10.49
C HIS A 167 -3.02 10.01 11.73
N PRO A 168 -2.34 9.99 12.90
CA PRO A 168 -2.85 9.31 14.09
C PRO A 168 -4.18 9.83 14.62
N THR A 169 -4.54 11.07 14.29
CA THR A 169 -5.80 11.71 14.71
C THR A 169 -7.03 11.20 13.97
N ILE A 170 -6.85 10.45 12.88
CA ILE A 170 -7.95 9.89 12.10
C ILE A 170 -8.43 8.61 12.77
N ARG A 171 -9.74 8.37 12.83
CA ARG A 171 -10.29 7.16 13.45
C ARG A 171 -9.81 5.88 12.74
N ALA A 172 -9.62 4.81 13.49
CA ALA A 172 -9.09 3.55 12.96
C ALA A 172 -9.94 2.99 11.80
N ASP A 173 -11.26 3.04 11.93
CA ASP A 173 -12.20 2.58 10.91
C ASP A 173 -12.07 3.35 9.58
N GLU A 174 -11.89 4.67 9.65
CA GLU A 174 -11.62 5.54 8.50
C GLU A 174 -10.28 5.26 7.84
N ARG A 175 -9.23 4.99 8.62
CA ARG A 175 -7.90 4.62 8.10
C ARG A 175 -7.94 3.27 7.39
N GLN A 176 -8.61 2.29 7.98
CA GLN A 176 -8.74 0.94 7.42
C GLN A 176 -9.59 0.92 6.15
N ALA A 177 -10.64 1.76 6.08
CA ALA A 177 -11.40 1.94 4.85
C ALA A 177 -10.57 2.62 3.74
N ASP A 178 -9.66 3.52 4.09
CA ASP A 178 -8.71 4.12 3.14
C ASP A 178 -7.70 3.08 2.62
N ASP A 179 -7.21 2.18 3.47
CA ASP A 179 -6.36 1.05 3.04
C ASP A 179 -7.06 0.16 2.00
N LEU A 180 -8.33 -0.19 2.21
CA LEU A 180 -9.10 -0.93 1.20
C LEU A 180 -9.22 -0.14 -0.10
N LEU A 181 -9.48 1.18 -0.02
CA LEU A 181 -9.58 2.04 -1.19
C LEU A 181 -8.27 2.05 -1.99
N ILE A 182 -7.13 2.12 -1.32
CA ILE A 182 -5.81 2.15 -1.95
C ILE A 182 -5.56 0.88 -2.75
N PHE A 183 -5.78 -0.28 -2.14
CA PHE A 183 -5.62 -1.56 -2.83
C PHE A 183 -6.52 -1.65 -4.06
N LEU A 184 -7.79 -1.26 -3.92
CA LEU A 184 -8.77 -1.23 -5.00
C LEU A 184 -8.40 -0.25 -6.12
N GLN A 185 -7.78 0.88 -5.79
CA GLN A 185 -7.31 1.86 -6.77
C GLN A 185 -6.14 1.31 -7.61
N ASP A 186 -5.17 0.64 -7.00
CA ASP A 186 -4.08 -0.01 -7.73
C ASP A 186 -4.64 -1.09 -8.67
N MET A 187 -5.52 -1.94 -8.14
CA MET A 187 -6.17 -3.00 -8.90
C MET A 187 -6.97 -2.47 -10.10
N VAL A 188 -7.83 -1.46 -9.92
CA VAL A 188 -8.72 -0.98 -10.99
C VAL A 188 -7.94 -0.43 -12.19
N GLY A 189 -6.74 0.11 -11.95
CA GLY A 189 -5.85 0.64 -12.97
C GLY A 189 -5.08 -0.43 -13.75
N ARG A 190 -5.06 -1.68 -13.28
CA ARG A 190 -4.15 -2.74 -13.77
C ARG A 190 -4.85 -3.99 -14.28
N ILE A 191 -6.11 -4.24 -13.90
CA ILE A 191 -6.87 -5.39 -14.39
C ILE A 191 -7.88 -5.03 -15.49
N ALA A 192 -8.26 -6.04 -16.27
CA ALA A 192 -9.27 -5.91 -17.32
C ALA A 192 -10.64 -5.50 -16.73
N ALA A 193 -11.47 -4.81 -17.52
CA ALA A 193 -12.75 -4.27 -17.04
C ALA A 193 -13.69 -5.37 -16.54
N GLU A 194 -13.66 -6.51 -17.24
CA GLU A 194 -14.52 -7.67 -17.02
C GLU A 194 -14.10 -8.41 -15.74
N GLN A 195 -12.82 -8.34 -15.39
CA GLN A 195 -12.27 -8.97 -14.18
C GLN A 195 -12.38 -8.07 -12.94
N TRP A 196 -12.65 -6.77 -13.12
CA TRP A 196 -12.67 -5.78 -12.04
C TRP A 196 -13.64 -6.13 -10.91
N LEU A 197 -14.93 -6.22 -11.20
CA LEU A 197 -15.95 -6.44 -10.17
C LEU A 197 -15.81 -7.80 -9.47
N PRO A 198 -15.57 -8.93 -10.19
CA PRO A 198 -15.30 -10.20 -9.53
C PRO A 198 -14.10 -10.14 -8.59
N SER A 199 -12.99 -9.53 -9.02
CA SER A 199 -11.76 -9.44 -8.22
C SER A 199 -11.94 -8.56 -6.98
N ALA A 200 -12.56 -7.38 -7.15
CA ALA A 200 -12.87 -6.49 -6.05
C ALA A 200 -13.82 -7.14 -5.03
N GLY A 201 -14.84 -7.86 -5.52
CA GLY A 201 -15.76 -8.63 -4.67
C GLY A 201 -15.02 -9.67 -3.83
N ARG A 202 -14.17 -10.49 -4.45
CA ARG A 202 -13.38 -11.52 -3.75
C ARG A 202 -12.46 -10.95 -2.67
N PHE A 203 -11.81 -9.83 -2.96
CA PHE A 203 -11.00 -9.13 -1.97
C PHE A 203 -11.85 -8.63 -0.79
N LEU A 204 -12.97 -7.96 -1.05
CA LEU A 204 -13.82 -7.41 0.02
C LEU A 204 -14.52 -8.50 0.85
N GLU A 205 -14.95 -9.59 0.21
CA GLU A 205 -15.50 -10.79 0.87
C GLU A 205 -14.43 -11.44 1.77
N GLY A 206 -13.20 -11.61 1.27
CA GLY A 206 -12.08 -12.14 2.05
C GLY A 206 -11.68 -11.24 3.22
N TYR A 207 -11.86 -9.92 3.10
CA TYR A 207 -11.60 -8.97 4.17
C TYR A 207 -12.65 -9.07 5.28
N GLY A 208 -13.92 -9.31 4.93
CA GLY A 208 -14.93 -9.84 5.86
C GLY A 208 -15.29 -8.94 7.04
N ARG A 209 -15.17 -7.61 6.90
CA ARG A 209 -15.57 -6.61 7.92
C ARG A 209 -16.58 -5.61 7.34
N PRO A 210 -17.89 -5.91 7.37
CA PRO A 210 -18.92 -5.15 6.68
C PRO A 210 -19.00 -3.68 7.13
N GLU A 211 -18.69 -3.39 8.40
CA GLU A 211 -18.67 -2.04 8.95
C GLU A 211 -17.62 -1.13 8.29
N ILE A 212 -16.46 -1.69 7.95
CA ILE A 212 -15.39 -0.97 7.25
C ILE A 212 -15.73 -0.86 5.75
N VAL A 213 -16.32 -1.91 5.16
CA VAL A 213 -16.80 -1.88 3.77
C VAL A 213 -17.87 -0.82 3.56
N ALA A 214 -18.76 -0.62 4.53
CA ALA A 214 -19.75 0.46 4.51
C ALA A 214 -19.11 1.86 4.51
N LEU A 215 -18.00 2.04 5.23
CA LEU A 215 -17.21 3.29 5.19
C LEU A 215 -16.49 3.44 3.85
N LEU A 216 -15.89 2.37 3.33
CA LEU A 216 -15.29 2.35 1.98
C LEU A 216 -16.30 2.79 0.92
N ARG A 217 -17.56 2.31 0.98
CA ARG A 217 -18.61 2.71 0.04
C ARG A 217 -18.80 4.22 -0.04
N LYS A 218 -18.66 4.93 1.09
CA LYS A 218 -18.73 6.40 1.13
C LYS A 218 -17.51 7.06 0.48
N LYS A 219 -16.35 6.39 0.50
CA LYS A 219 -15.09 6.85 -0.10
C LYS A 219 -14.96 6.54 -1.60
N LEU A 220 -15.78 5.64 -2.15
CA LEU A 220 -15.82 5.31 -3.59
C LEU A 220 -16.46 6.42 -4.45
N VAL A 221 -15.95 7.64 -4.31
CA VAL A 221 -16.38 8.82 -5.06
C VAL A 221 -15.15 9.43 -5.72
N VAL A 222 -15.08 9.34 -7.05
CA VAL A 222 -13.96 9.91 -7.81
C VAL A 222 -13.90 11.42 -7.58
N PRO A 223 -12.84 11.96 -6.96
CA PRO A 223 -12.77 13.37 -6.62
C PRO A 223 -12.48 14.23 -7.85
N ARG A 224 -12.57 15.55 -7.66
CA ARG A 224 -12.17 16.58 -8.64
C ARG A 224 -10.93 17.32 -8.12
N GLY A 225 -10.27 18.12 -8.96
CA GLY A 225 -9.15 18.98 -8.56
C GLY A 225 -7.88 18.21 -8.17
N LEU A 226 -7.12 18.73 -7.20
CA LEU A 226 -5.87 18.12 -6.73
C LEU A 226 -6.00 16.66 -6.25
N PRO A 227 -7.03 16.27 -5.45
CA PRO A 227 -7.20 14.88 -5.06
C PRO A 227 -7.37 13.93 -6.25
N ARG A 228 -7.89 14.41 -7.40
CA ARG A 228 -7.99 13.60 -8.64
C ARG A 228 -6.62 13.27 -9.22
N VAL A 229 -5.63 14.16 -9.08
CA VAL A 229 -4.24 13.90 -9.50
C VAL A 229 -3.67 12.75 -8.69
N TRP A 230 -3.92 12.73 -7.39
CA TRP A 230 -3.48 11.63 -6.53
C TRP A 230 -4.15 10.29 -6.90
N TRP A 231 -5.46 10.30 -7.15
CA TRP A 231 -6.15 9.12 -7.68
C TRP A 231 -5.58 8.68 -9.03
N ALA A 232 -5.14 9.60 -9.88
CA ALA A 232 -4.52 9.25 -11.17
C ALA A 232 -3.25 8.44 -10.97
N VAL A 233 -2.40 8.82 -10.01
CA VAL A 233 -1.19 8.07 -9.68
C VAL A 233 -1.55 6.66 -9.21
N ARG A 234 -2.47 6.54 -8.24
CA ARG A 234 -2.88 5.24 -7.68
C ARG A 234 -3.59 4.32 -8.66
N THR A 235 -4.22 4.86 -9.70
CA THR A 235 -4.94 4.06 -10.71
C THR A 235 -4.18 3.96 -12.04
N THR A 236 -2.86 4.12 -12.04
CA THR A 236 -2.01 4.05 -13.25
C THR A 236 -2.53 4.93 -14.40
N TYR A 237 -3.00 6.13 -14.05
CA TYR A 237 -3.58 7.13 -14.94
C TYR A 237 -4.81 6.64 -15.74
N LEU A 238 -5.57 5.68 -15.21
CA LEU A 238 -6.82 5.21 -15.81
C LEU A 238 -7.72 6.40 -16.20
N ASN A 239 -8.29 6.29 -17.41
CA ASN A 239 -9.19 7.30 -17.97
C ASN A 239 -10.31 7.63 -16.98
N THR A 240 -10.61 8.93 -16.80
CA THR A 240 -11.59 9.39 -15.80
C THR A 240 -13.00 8.84 -16.01
N ALA A 241 -13.48 8.71 -17.25
CA ALA A 241 -14.80 8.15 -17.53
C ALA A 241 -14.85 6.67 -17.14
N GLU A 242 -13.80 5.93 -17.50
CA GLU A 242 -13.67 4.52 -17.17
C GLU A 242 -13.53 4.28 -15.66
N LEU A 243 -12.71 5.08 -14.99
CA LEU A 243 -12.56 5.04 -13.54
C LEU A 243 -13.89 5.28 -12.83
N LYS A 244 -14.65 6.32 -13.25
CA LYS A 244 -15.97 6.59 -12.69
C LYS A 244 -16.95 5.43 -12.89
N ARG A 245 -16.96 4.82 -14.08
CA ARG A 245 -17.79 3.65 -14.39
C ARG A 245 -17.47 2.48 -13.47
N ARG A 246 -16.19 2.11 -13.37
CA ARG A 246 -15.74 0.95 -12.57
C ARG A 246 -15.93 1.16 -11.06
N ILE A 247 -15.58 2.33 -10.55
CA ILE A 247 -15.77 2.67 -9.14
C ILE A 247 -17.26 2.79 -8.78
N GLY A 248 -18.07 3.36 -9.68
CA GLY A 248 -19.52 3.44 -9.52
C GLY A 248 -20.15 2.05 -9.43
N ALA A 249 -19.80 1.15 -10.35
CA ALA A 249 -20.32 -0.22 -10.35
C ALA A 249 -19.93 -0.99 -9.08
N LEU A 250 -18.72 -0.78 -8.53
CA LEU A 250 -18.35 -1.38 -7.25
C LEU A 250 -19.19 -0.81 -6.11
N ARG A 251 -19.37 0.51 -6.07
CA ARG A 251 -20.15 1.21 -5.03
C ARG A 251 -21.63 0.80 -5.01
N GLU A 252 -22.20 0.44 -6.16
CA GLU A 252 -23.58 -0.06 -6.26
C GLU A 252 -23.71 -1.48 -5.72
N ARG A 253 -22.66 -2.29 -5.84
CA ARG A 253 -22.64 -3.70 -5.43
C ARG A 253 -22.44 -3.93 -3.93
N ILE A 254 -21.72 -3.02 -3.25
CA ILE A 254 -21.35 -3.15 -1.82
C ILE A 254 -22.18 -2.27 -0.90
#